data_AF-A0A849DWM1-F1
#
_entry.id   AF-A0A849DWM1-F1
#
_cell.length_a   1.000
_cell.length_b   1.000
_cell.length_c   1.000
_cell.angle_alpha   90.00
_cell.angle_beta   90.00
_cell.angle_gamma   90.00
#
_symmetry.space_group_name_H-M   'P 1'
#
loop_
_entity.id
_entity.type
_entity.pdbx_description
1 polymer ?
#
loop_
_entity_poly.entity_id
_entity_poly.type
_entity_poly.pdbx_seq_one_letter_code
_entity_poly.pdbx_strand_id
1 'polypeptide(L)'
;DIDIKQVDFLEFLKHLTKNPKMRASGMLSGSAHCKADMAGDFFETANGSGNVLIKNGQLADLPLFGGLSRLIRNIVPSFSVFPITRLSGTFDLRDGVIHSNDAYFEGDLLSAKGWGKFSKKDGFDANLQVQALRDSNLSKVVRVITDPFFKLLEMKLEGPFSDPSWRLEKLKRSEPSAEPEKGAGESN
;
A
#
# COMPACT_ATOMS: atom_id res chain seq x y z
N ASP A 1 -7.70 -15.32 -19.77
CA ASP A 1 -8.32 -14.55 -18.69
C ASP A 1 -8.35 -15.35 -17.42
N ILE A 2 -7.96 -14.72 -16.33
CA ILE A 2 -7.95 -15.29 -14.98
C ILE A 2 -8.84 -14.39 -14.13
N ASP A 3 -9.78 -14.98 -13.40
CA ASP A 3 -10.63 -14.32 -12.43
C ASP A 3 -10.59 -15.13 -11.14
N ILE A 4 -10.26 -14.48 -10.04
CA ILE A 4 -10.13 -15.07 -8.71
C ILE A 4 -11.06 -14.31 -7.78
N LYS A 5 -11.91 -15.03 -7.05
CA LYS A 5 -12.84 -14.44 -6.09
C LYS A 5 -12.69 -15.10 -4.74
N GLN A 6 -12.30 -14.30 -3.75
CA GLN A 6 -12.33 -14.69 -2.34
C GLN A 6 -11.54 -15.99 -2.10
N VAL A 7 -10.31 -16.06 -2.63
CA VAL A 7 -9.38 -17.14 -2.36
C VAL A 7 -8.53 -16.79 -1.14
N ASP A 8 -8.19 -17.79 -0.33
CA ASP A 8 -7.27 -17.61 0.79
C ASP A 8 -5.89 -17.15 0.28
N PHE A 9 -5.46 -15.98 0.75
CA PHE A 9 -4.22 -15.36 0.28
C PHE A 9 -2.97 -16.12 0.72
N LEU A 10 -2.97 -16.74 1.90
CA LEU A 10 -1.83 -17.51 2.40
C LEU A 10 -1.63 -18.76 1.53
N GLU A 11 -2.72 -19.47 1.22
CA GLU A 11 -2.68 -20.62 0.31
C GLU A 11 -2.21 -20.21 -1.09
N PHE A 12 -2.69 -19.08 -1.62
CA PHE A 12 -2.21 -18.56 -2.89
C PHE A 12 -0.68 -18.27 -2.87
N LEU A 13 -0.18 -17.63 -1.82
CA LEU A 13 1.24 -17.33 -1.67
C LEU A 13 2.12 -18.58 -1.65
N LYS A 14 1.69 -19.66 -0.98
CA LYS A 14 2.46 -20.92 -0.94
C LYS A 14 2.72 -21.52 -2.33
N HIS A 15 1.86 -21.23 -3.32
CA HIS A 15 2.06 -21.65 -4.70
C HIS A 15 3.07 -20.78 -5.45
N LEU A 16 3.20 -19.51 -5.06
CA LEU A 16 4.09 -18.54 -5.73
C LEU A 16 5.49 -18.49 -5.11
N THR A 17 5.61 -18.70 -3.80
CA THR A 17 6.88 -18.59 -3.08
C THR A 17 7.20 -19.84 -2.27
N LYS A 18 8.48 -20.21 -2.27
CA LYS A 18 9.01 -21.29 -1.43
C LYS A 18 9.42 -20.80 -0.04
N ASN A 19 9.02 -19.59 0.38
CA ASN A 19 9.42 -19.04 1.68
C ASN A 19 8.49 -19.54 2.81
N PRO A 20 8.94 -20.48 3.66
CA PRO A 20 8.09 -21.12 4.66
C PRO A 20 7.76 -20.22 5.86
N LYS A 21 8.39 -19.04 5.98
CA LYS A 21 8.22 -18.13 7.12
C LYS A 21 7.20 -17.03 6.86
N MET A 22 6.60 -16.97 5.68
CA MET A 22 5.64 -15.91 5.35
C MET A 22 4.32 -16.14 6.10
N ARG A 23 3.95 -15.16 6.93
CA ARG A 23 2.77 -15.20 7.81
C ARG A 23 1.71 -14.16 7.41
N ALA A 24 1.51 -14.00 6.10
CA ALA A 24 0.49 -13.12 5.56
C ALA A 24 -0.81 -13.88 5.31
N SER A 25 -1.95 -13.31 5.70
CA SER A 25 -3.29 -13.88 5.47
C SER A 25 -4.25 -12.84 4.91
N GLY A 26 -5.41 -13.27 4.42
CA GLY A 26 -6.46 -12.41 3.90
C GLY A 26 -7.27 -13.08 2.79
N MET A 27 -8.26 -12.36 2.27
CA MET A 27 -9.09 -12.80 1.15
C MET A 27 -8.67 -12.08 -0.13
N LEU A 28 -8.14 -12.84 -1.09
CA LEU A 28 -7.69 -12.38 -2.40
C LEU A 28 -8.84 -12.45 -3.41
N SER A 29 -9.06 -11.33 -4.10
CA SER A 29 -9.85 -11.24 -5.31
C SER A 29 -9.05 -10.47 -6.37
N GLY A 30 -9.29 -10.76 -7.64
CA GLY A 30 -8.65 -10.03 -8.73
C GLY A 30 -8.96 -10.64 -10.09
N SER A 31 -8.62 -9.91 -11.13
CA SER A 31 -8.67 -10.43 -12.49
C SER A 31 -7.42 -10.02 -13.27
N ALA A 32 -7.02 -10.87 -14.21
CA ALA A 32 -5.86 -10.64 -15.06
C ALA A 32 -6.11 -11.13 -16.49
N HIS A 33 -5.76 -10.29 -17.45
CA HIS A 33 -5.64 -10.65 -18.86
C HIS A 33 -4.16 -10.60 -19.23
N CYS A 34 -3.53 -11.76 -19.44
CA CYS A 34 -2.11 -11.84 -19.78
C CYS A 34 -1.90 -12.70 -21.03
N LYS A 35 -0.93 -12.28 -21.84
CA LYS A 35 -0.37 -13.02 -22.97
C LYS A 35 1.13 -13.11 -22.74
N ALA A 36 1.72 -14.27 -22.97
CA ALA A 36 3.16 -14.47 -22.87
C ALA A 36 3.62 -15.34 -24.03
N ASP A 37 4.89 -15.19 -24.40
CA ASP A 37 5.52 -16.12 -25.33
C ASP A 37 5.85 -17.41 -24.57
N MET A 38 5.38 -18.54 -25.09
CA MET A 38 5.61 -19.87 -24.52
C MET A 38 7.07 -20.34 -24.67
N ALA A 39 7.89 -19.64 -25.46
CA ALA A 39 9.29 -19.99 -25.68
C ALA A 39 10.27 -19.52 -24.58
N GLY A 40 9.84 -18.63 -23.66
CA GLY A 40 10.68 -18.06 -22.59
C GLY A 40 10.12 -18.23 -21.17
N ASP A 41 10.77 -17.65 -20.15
CA ASP A 41 10.17 -17.53 -18.81
C ASP A 41 8.92 -16.65 -18.94
N PHE A 42 7.75 -17.23 -18.61
CA PHE A 42 6.44 -16.57 -18.73
C PHE A 42 6.48 -15.17 -18.11
N PHE A 43 7.13 -15.01 -16.96
CA PHE A 43 7.17 -13.73 -16.27
C PHE A 43 8.05 -12.68 -16.96
N GLU A 44 8.97 -13.07 -17.83
CA GLU A 44 9.88 -12.12 -18.51
C GLU A 44 9.28 -11.56 -19.81
N THR A 45 8.38 -12.30 -20.45
CA THR A 45 7.77 -11.90 -21.75
C THR A 45 6.29 -11.57 -21.62
N ALA A 46 5.69 -11.80 -20.45
CA ALA A 46 4.28 -11.55 -20.24
C ALA A 46 3.95 -10.06 -20.43
N ASN A 47 2.84 -9.86 -21.13
CA ASN A 47 2.19 -8.59 -21.36
C ASN A 47 0.72 -8.73 -20.97
N GLY A 48 0.15 -7.73 -20.30
CA GLY A 48 -1.21 -7.85 -19.81
C GLY A 48 -1.63 -6.72 -18.88
N SER A 49 -2.80 -6.87 -18.30
CA SER A 49 -3.29 -5.96 -17.27
C SER A 49 -4.28 -6.65 -16.34
N GLY A 50 -4.53 -6.04 -15.20
CA GLY A 50 -5.42 -6.62 -14.21
C GLY A 50 -5.64 -5.74 -13.00
N ASN A 51 -6.28 -6.33 -12.00
CA ASN A 51 -6.49 -5.73 -10.70
C ASN A 51 -6.32 -6.77 -9.61
N VAL A 52 -5.99 -6.27 -8.42
CA VAL A 52 -5.87 -7.07 -7.21
C VAL A 52 -6.57 -6.37 -6.06
N LEU A 53 -7.18 -7.17 -5.20
CA LEU A 53 -7.78 -6.75 -3.96
C LEU A 53 -7.56 -7.83 -2.90
N ILE A 54 -6.91 -7.44 -1.81
CA ILE A 54 -6.81 -8.24 -0.60
C ILE A 54 -7.59 -7.51 0.49
N LYS A 55 -8.50 -8.22 1.15
CA LYS A 55 -9.29 -7.72 2.29
C LYS A 55 -9.07 -8.59 3.52
N ASN A 56 -9.39 -8.03 4.69
CA ASN A 56 -9.28 -8.69 5.99
C ASN A 56 -7.88 -9.29 6.19
N GLY A 57 -6.86 -8.57 5.72
CA GLY A 57 -5.50 -9.05 5.65
C GLY A 57 -4.75 -8.92 6.96
N GLN A 58 -3.75 -9.78 7.15
CA GLN A 58 -2.65 -9.55 8.06
C GLN A 58 -1.38 -9.46 7.24
N LEU A 59 -1.22 -8.35 6.51
CA LEU A 59 -0.19 -8.24 5.47
C LEU A 59 1.14 -7.69 5.99
N ALA A 60 1.20 -7.23 7.24
CA ALA A 60 2.40 -6.58 7.82
C ALA A 60 3.66 -7.46 7.77
N ASP A 61 3.49 -8.79 7.75
CA ASP A 61 4.59 -9.76 7.66
C ASP A 61 5.12 -9.97 6.23
N LEU A 62 4.52 -9.34 5.22
CA LEU A 62 5.12 -9.31 3.88
C LEU A 62 6.44 -8.52 3.92
N PRO A 63 7.50 -8.99 3.23
CA PRO A 63 8.80 -8.28 3.19
C PRO A 63 8.69 -6.80 2.83
N LEU A 64 7.75 -6.47 1.94
CA LEU A 64 7.38 -5.11 1.56
C LEU A 64 7.16 -4.19 2.77
N PHE A 65 6.44 -4.63 3.79
CA PHE A 65 6.06 -3.79 4.93
C PHE A 65 7.07 -3.81 6.07
N GLY A 66 7.98 -4.77 6.12
CA GLY A 66 9.03 -4.83 7.14
C GLY A 66 9.96 -3.61 7.12
N GLY A 67 10.27 -3.05 5.94
CA GLY A 67 11.01 -1.80 5.82
C GLY A 67 10.23 -0.57 6.31
N LEU A 68 8.94 -0.51 5.99
CA LEU A 68 8.04 0.56 6.43
C LEU A 68 7.91 0.60 7.96
N SER A 69 7.71 -0.55 8.60
CA SER A 69 7.62 -0.63 10.07
C SER A 69 8.89 -0.16 10.78
N ARG A 70 10.07 -0.43 10.20
CA ARG A 70 11.35 0.06 10.73
C ARG A 70 11.44 1.59 10.63
N LEU A 71 11.08 2.15 9.49
CA LEU A 71 11.12 3.60 9.27
C LEU A 71 10.15 4.35 10.20
N ILE A 72 8.91 3.88 10.32
CA ILE A 72 7.90 4.52 11.18
C ILE A 72 8.32 4.50 12.64
N ARG A 73 8.91 3.41 13.13
CA ARG A 73 9.42 3.31 14.51
C ARG A 73 10.50 4.36 14.82
N ASN A 74 11.30 4.74 13.83
CA ASN A 74 12.29 5.82 13.99
C ASN A 74 11.63 7.20 14.10
N ILE A 75 10.46 7.41 13.48
CA ILE A 75 9.72 8.68 13.54
C ILE A 75 8.87 8.76 14.81
N VAL A 76 8.21 7.65 15.18
CA VAL A 76 7.38 7.56 16.39
C VAL A 76 7.76 6.32 17.19
N PRO A 77 8.66 6.44 18.19
CA PRO A 77 9.20 5.29 18.92
C PRO A 77 8.15 4.43 19.65
N SER A 78 7.02 5.02 20.04
CA SER A 78 5.92 4.33 20.71
C SER A 78 5.05 3.48 19.76
N PHE A 79 5.29 3.51 18.45
CA PHE A 79 4.52 2.73 17.48
C PHE A 79 4.94 1.25 17.48
N SER A 80 3.97 0.36 17.65
CA SER A 80 4.08 -1.08 17.36
C SER A 80 3.80 -1.37 15.88
N VAL A 81 4.05 -2.60 15.44
CA VAL A 81 3.68 -3.07 14.10
C VAL A 81 2.16 -2.92 13.92
N PHE A 82 1.73 -2.18 12.90
CA PHE A 82 0.31 -2.01 12.58
C PHE A 82 -0.10 -3.05 11.52
N PRO A 83 -1.28 -3.67 11.67
CA PRO A 83 -1.79 -4.58 10.66
C PRO A 83 -2.11 -3.79 9.39
N ILE A 84 -1.68 -4.31 8.25
CA ILE A 84 -2.19 -3.88 6.94
C ILE A 84 -3.33 -4.84 6.58
N THR A 85 -4.53 -4.29 6.54
CA THR A 85 -5.80 -5.03 6.42
C THR A 85 -6.34 -5.03 5.00
N ARG A 86 -5.90 -4.07 4.18
CA ARG A 86 -6.30 -3.94 2.79
C ARG A 86 -5.12 -3.63 1.89
N LEU A 87 -5.10 -4.27 0.72
CA LEU A 87 -4.22 -3.93 -0.39
C LEU A 87 -5.05 -3.97 -1.67
N SER A 88 -4.92 -2.98 -2.55
CA SER A 88 -5.57 -3.00 -3.85
C SER A 88 -4.81 -2.22 -4.90
N GLY A 89 -5.10 -2.46 -6.15
CA GLY A 89 -4.60 -1.63 -7.25
C GLY A 89 -4.90 -2.25 -8.59
N THR A 90 -4.73 -1.46 -9.64
CA THR A 90 -4.64 -1.95 -11.01
C THR A 90 -3.18 -2.13 -11.40
N PHE A 91 -2.92 -3.00 -12.37
CA PHE A 91 -1.59 -3.12 -12.92
C PHE A 91 -1.61 -3.34 -14.42
N ASP A 92 -0.55 -2.85 -15.07
CA ASP A 92 -0.16 -3.20 -16.43
C ASP A 92 1.16 -3.96 -16.35
N LEU A 93 1.20 -5.12 -17.00
CA LEU A 93 2.41 -5.93 -17.16
C LEU A 93 2.93 -5.70 -18.57
N ARG A 94 4.16 -5.21 -18.70
CA ARG A 94 4.82 -4.97 -19.99
C ARG A 94 6.22 -5.52 -19.94
N ASP A 95 6.50 -6.52 -20.78
CA ASP A 95 7.81 -7.18 -20.87
C ASP A 95 8.37 -7.56 -19.50
N GLY A 96 7.52 -8.19 -18.68
CA GLY A 96 7.87 -8.63 -17.33
C GLY A 96 8.00 -7.53 -16.26
N VAL A 97 7.66 -6.29 -16.60
CA VAL A 97 7.61 -5.16 -15.66
C VAL A 97 6.16 -4.86 -15.30
N ILE A 98 5.85 -4.98 -14.00
CA ILE A 98 4.56 -4.59 -13.44
C ILE A 98 4.58 -3.08 -13.22
N HIS A 99 3.60 -2.36 -13.74
CA HIS A 99 3.33 -0.96 -13.50
C HIS A 99 2.02 -0.80 -12.76
N SER A 100 1.95 0.13 -11.82
CA SER A 100 0.71 0.49 -11.14
C SER A 100 0.71 2.00 -10.91
N ASN A 101 -0.45 2.64 -11.09
CA ASN A 101 -0.63 4.08 -10.85
C ASN A 101 -1.56 4.39 -9.67
N ASP A 102 -2.22 3.37 -9.12
CA ASP A 102 -3.26 3.49 -8.11
C ASP A 102 -3.16 2.40 -7.04
N ALA A 103 -1.93 1.92 -6.78
CA ALA A 103 -1.71 0.97 -5.69
C ALA A 103 -2.12 1.64 -4.38
N TYR A 104 -2.80 0.88 -3.53
CA TYR A 104 -3.33 1.36 -2.28
C TYR A 104 -3.17 0.30 -1.21
N PHE A 105 -2.77 0.71 -0.02
CA PHE A 105 -2.90 -0.12 1.17
C PHE A 105 -3.46 0.67 2.34
N GLU A 106 -4.10 -0.05 3.24
CA GLU A 106 -4.74 0.49 4.43
C GLU A 106 -4.46 -0.44 5.61
N GLY A 107 -4.13 0.17 6.74
CA GLY A 107 -4.12 -0.44 8.05
C GLY A 107 -4.86 0.44 9.04
N ASP A 108 -4.84 0.08 10.32
CA ASP A 108 -5.66 0.78 11.33
C ASP A 108 -5.20 2.23 11.58
N LEU A 109 -3.90 2.49 11.42
CA LEU A 109 -3.29 3.78 11.75
C LEU A 109 -2.87 4.59 10.54
N LEU A 110 -2.80 3.99 9.36
CA LEU A 110 -2.32 4.66 8.17
C LEU A 110 -2.89 4.05 6.89
N SER A 111 -2.87 4.86 5.85
CA SER A 111 -3.11 4.42 4.49
C SER A 111 -2.04 4.99 3.57
N ALA A 112 -1.86 4.38 2.41
CA ALA A 112 -0.99 4.91 1.40
C ALA A 112 -1.53 4.70 0.00
N LYS A 113 -1.33 5.70 -0.86
CA LYS A 113 -1.48 5.59 -2.31
C LYS A 113 -0.09 5.56 -2.94
N GLY A 114 0.12 4.70 -3.92
CA GLY A 114 1.41 4.52 -4.55
C GLY A 114 1.32 4.33 -6.05
N TRP A 115 2.41 4.71 -6.72
CA TRP A 115 2.59 4.53 -8.15
C TRP A 115 4.05 4.20 -8.44
N GLY A 116 4.27 3.42 -9.48
CA GLY A 116 5.62 3.01 -9.87
C GLY A 116 5.62 1.67 -10.58
N LYS A 117 6.75 0.99 -10.45
CA LYS A 117 6.99 -0.26 -11.14
C LYS A 117 7.70 -1.29 -10.25
N PHE A 118 7.57 -2.54 -10.65
CA PHE A 118 8.28 -3.67 -10.10
C PHE A 118 8.72 -4.60 -11.23
N SER A 119 9.98 -5.03 -11.22
CA SER A 119 10.46 -6.14 -12.03
C SER A 119 11.17 -7.15 -11.14
N LYS A 120 11.17 -8.44 -11.52
CA LYS A 120 11.92 -9.48 -10.79
C LYS A 120 13.42 -9.19 -10.76
N LYS A 121 13.95 -8.55 -11.81
CA LYS A 121 15.37 -8.24 -12.00
C LYS A 121 15.83 -7.04 -11.17
N ASP A 122 15.08 -5.94 -11.22
CA ASP A 122 15.49 -4.65 -10.64
C ASP A 122 14.79 -4.36 -9.30
N GLY A 123 13.73 -5.10 -8.99
CA GLY A 123 12.91 -4.89 -7.81
C GLY A 123 11.93 -3.72 -7.98
N PHE A 124 11.58 -3.10 -6.86
CA PHE A 124 10.70 -1.95 -6.79
C PHE A 124 11.42 -0.66 -7.22
N ASP A 125 10.66 0.21 -7.88
CA ASP A 125 10.92 1.64 -8.02
C ASP A 125 9.56 2.33 -7.98
N ALA A 126 9.16 2.74 -6.78
CA ALA A 126 7.83 3.28 -6.53
C ALA A 126 7.86 4.47 -5.59
N ASN A 127 6.87 5.33 -5.74
CA ASN A 127 6.61 6.46 -4.86
C ASN A 127 5.28 6.24 -4.15
N LEU A 128 5.22 6.65 -2.90
CA LEU A 128 4.05 6.49 -2.05
C LEU A 128 3.75 7.78 -1.30
N GLN A 129 2.47 8.04 -1.15
CA GLN A 129 1.91 9.08 -0.32
C GLN A 129 1.23 8.41 0.87
N VAL A 130 1.90 8.44 2.02
CA VAL A 130 1.42 7.84 3.27
C VAL A 130 0.72 8.90 4.11
N GLN A 131 -0.44 8.54 4.66
CA GLN A 131 -1.27 9.40 5.51
C GLN A 131 -1.59 8.65 6.79
N ALA A 132 -1.48 9.34 7.93
CA ALA A 132 -2.01 8.81 9.18
C ALA A 132 -3.55 8.86 9.16
N LEU A 133 -4.18 7.75 9.54
CA LEU A 133 -5.62 7.70 9.74
C LEU A 133 -5.94 8.22 11.14
N ARG A 134 -7.02 8.99 11.26
CA ARG A 134 -7.55 9.40 12.58
C ARG A 134 -8.22 8.20 13.23
N ASP A 135 -7.85 7.93 14.48
CA ASP A 135 -8.55 6.97 15.33
C ASP A 135 -10.01 7.42 15.53
N SER A 136 -10.95 6.63 15.03
CA SER A 136 -12.39 6.91 15.12
C SER A 136 -12.97 6.62 16.51
N ASN A 137 -12.19 6.01 17.43
CA ASN A 137 -12.58 5.71 18.80
C ASN A 137 -12.08 6.73 19.84
N LEU A 138 -11.65 7.93 19.43
CA LEU A 138 -11.31 9.05 20.31
C LEU A 138 -12.51 9.68 21.06
N SER A 139 -13.49 8.86 21.44
CA SER A 139 -14.53 9.26 22.39
C SER A 139 -13.98 9.15 23.81
N LYS A 140 -13.39 10.26 24.30
CA LYS A 140 -13.52 10.80 25.69
C LYS A 140 -12.26 11.41 26.30
N VAL A 141 -11.08 11.33 25.69
CA VAL A 141 -9.89 11.93 26.32
C VAL A 141 -9.10 12.76 25.31
N VAL A 142 -8.92 14.02 25.71
CA VAL A 142 -8.07 15.07 25.19
C VAL A 142 -8.65 15.97 24.08
N ARG A 143 -8.95 17.21 24.50
CA ARG A 143 -8.87 18.45 23.71
C ARG A 143 -7.45 18.66 23.13
N VAL A 144 -6.98 17.78 22.24
CA VAL A 144 -5.80 17.97 21.39
C VAL A 144 -6.28 18.00 19.93
N ILE A 145 -7.33 18.79 19.68
CA ILE A 145 -7.77 19.15 18.32
C ILE A 145 -7.02 20.42 17.89
N THR A 146 -5.71 20.44 18.11
CA THR A 146 -4.80 21.49 17.65
C THR A 146 -3.52 20.92 17.05
N ASP A 147 -3.37 19.60 16.97
CA ASP A 147 -2.13 19.01 16.47
C ASP A 147 -2.16 18.89 14.92
N PRO A 148 -1.30 19.60 14.18
CA PRO A 148 -1.28 19.64 12.71
C PRO A 148 -0.56 18.40 12.15
N PHE A 149 -0.89 17.21 12.67
CA PHE A 149 -0.19 15.95 12.38
C PHE A 149 -0.80 15.14 11.23
N PHE A 150 -1.67 15.76 10.43
CA PHE A 150 -2.03 15.29 9.09
C PHE A 150 -0.83 15.43 8.14
N LYS A 151 0.26 14.74 8.46
CA LYS A 151 1.49 14.75 7.67
C LYS A 151 1.30 13.78 6.53
N LEU A 152 1.22 14.32 5.33
CA LEU A 152 1.39 13.54 4.12
C LEU A 152 2.89 13.28 3.98
N LEU A 153 3.28 12.02 4.13
CA LEU A 153 4.67 11.58 3.95
C LEU A 153 4.83 11.12 2.51
N GLU A 154 5.71 11.76 1.76
CA GLU A 154 6.14 11.25 0.46
C GLU A 154 7.31 10.30 0.69
N MET A 155 7.15 9.06 0.27
CA MET A 155 8.10 7.98 0.49
C MET A 155 8.51 7.35 -0.83
N LYS A 156 9.76 6.92 -0.90
CA LYS A 156 10.31 6.11 -1.99
C LYS A 156 10.46 4.66 -1.52
N LEU A 157 10.06 3.73 -2.37
CA LEU A 157 10.24 2.29 -2.20
C LEU A 157 11.14 1.78 -3.34
N GLU A 158 12.28 1.19 -2.98
CA GLU A 158 13.28 0.71 -3.93
C GLU A 158 13.81 -0.68 -3.57
N GLY A 159 14.34 -1.39 -4.55
CA GLY A 159 15.09 -2.63 -4.32
C GLY A 159 14.26 -3.91 -4.36
N PRO A 160 14.87 -5.07 -4.14
CA PRO A 160 14.26 -6.37 -4.41
C PRO A 160 13.09 -6.68 -3.48
N PHE A 161 12.14 -7.52 -3.94
CA PHE A 161 10.99 -7.93 -3.13
C PHE A 161 11.38 -8.56 -1.79
N SER A 162 12.52 -9.25 -1.72
CA SER A 162 12.98 -9.92 -0.51
C SER A 162 13.51 -8.98 0.58
N ASP A 163 14.05 -7.82 0.21
CA ASP A 163 14.54 -6.81 1.16
C ASP A 163 14.41 -5.40 0.56
N PRO A 164 13.18 -4.86 0.48
CA PRO A 164 12.96 -3.55 -0.10
C PRO A 164 13.33 -2.43 0.89
N SER A 165 13.85 -1.35 0.35
CA SER A 165 14.25 -0.14 1.08
C SER A 165 13.17 0.92 1.01
N TRP A 166 12.79 1.45 2.18
CA TRP A 166 11.89 2.60 2.29
C TRP A 166 12.67 3.84 2.70
N ARG A 167 12.40 4.95 2.02
CA ARG A 167 13.03 6.24 2.30
C ARG A 167 11.99 7.34 2.36
N LEU A 168 12.16 8.27 3.28
CA LEU A 168 11.36 9.49 3.35
C LEU A 168 11.95 10.52 2.38
N GLU A 169 11.16 10.97 1.41
CA GLU A 169 11.56 12.01 0.45
C GLU A 169 11.17 13.39 0.97
N LYS A 170 9.89 13.57 1.33
CA LYS A 170 9.35 14.87 1.77
C LYS A 170 8.29 14.71 2.84
N LEU A 171 8.22 15.73 3.70
CA LEU A 171 7.16 15.91 4.67
C LEU A 171 6.29 17.08 4.22
N LYS A 172 5.04 16.81 3.81
CA LYS A 172 4.06 17.85 3.52
C LYS A 172 3.09 17.98 4.70
N ARG A 173 2.89 19.21 5.17
CA ARG A 173 1.81 19.54 6.11
C ARG A 173 0.54 19.72 5.29
N SER A 174 -0.52 18.97 5.56
CA SER A 174 -1.80 19.29 4.93
C SER A 174 -2.29 20.63 5.48
N GLU A 175 -2.50 21.61 4.61
CA GLU A 175 -3.15 22.85 5.00
C GLU A 175 -4.61 22.56 5.38
N PRO A 176 -5.13 23.10 6.49
CA PRO A 176 -6.54 22.95 6.80
C PRO A 176 -7.36 23.57 5.68
N SER A 177 -8.27 22.78 5.12
CA SER A 177 -9.29 23.22 4.18
C SER A 177 -10.06 24.39 4.80
N ALA A 178 -9.92 25.59 4.21
CA ALA A 178 -10.66 26.77 4.62
C ALA A 178 -12.16 26.45 4.58
N GLU A 179 -12.82 26.54 5.74
CA GLU A 179 -14.28 26.51 5.81
C GLU A 179 -14.83 27.71 5.01
N PRO A 180 -15.90 27.54 4.23
CA PRO A 180 -16.54 28.69 3.61
C PRO A 180 -17.09 29.59 4.72
N GLU A 181 -16.69 30.87 4.70
CA GLU A 181 -17.27 31.90 5.55
C GLU A 181 -18.79 31.83 5.44
N LYS A 182 -19.45 31.51 6.56
CA LYS A 182 -20.89 31.71 6.69
C LYS A 182 -21.12 33.21 6.62
N GLY A 183 -21.59 33.68 5.46
CA GLY A 183 -22.11 35.02 5.27
C GLY A 183 -23.07 35.34 6.39
N ALA A 184 -22.72 36.37 7.17
CA ALA A 184 -23.57 36.94 8.19
C ALA A 184 -24.87 37.38 7.52
N GLY A 185 -25.99 36.93 8.08
CA GLY A 185 -27.30 37.43 7.72
C GLY A 185 -27.41 38.90 8.12
N GLU A 186 -27.77 39.74 7.17
CA GLU A 186 -28.46 40.99 7.46
C GLU A 186 -29.96 40.71 7.36
N SER A 187 -30.66 40.91 8.48
CA SER A 187 -32.10 40.92 8.57
C SER A 187 -32.52 42.28 9.13
N ASN A 188 -33.39 42.95 8.36
CA ASN A 188 -34.22 44.13 8.65
C ASN A 188 -33.55 45.47 8.99
#